data_AF-A0A7J3CBB3-F1
#
_entry.id   AF-A0A7J3CBB3-F1
#
_cell.length_a   1.000
_cell.length_b   1.000
_cell.length_c   1.000
_cell.angle_alpha   90.00
_cell.angle_beta   90.00
_cell.angle_gamma   90.00
#
_symmetry.space_group_name_H-M   'P 1'
#
loop_
_entity.id
_entity.type
_entity.pdbx_description
1 polymer ?
#
loop_
_entity_poly.entity_id
_entity_poly.type
_entity_poly.pdbx_seq_one_letter_code
_entity_poly.pdbx_strand_id
1 'polypeptide(L)'
;MHRLESPSPSKIIGLVEILEDLDKSIDIARLDDQLDEERTTLMNLLDDAESLKLITVSNGDVSLTETGRKFLGSSIEQRKKILKGLVVDVEPFHSLIKYFNSLKIKQVPKEDVVRYLGEIFPPGQNDDIFNMVMNWGRYAKLLSYDSDVGLVVLND
;
A
#
# COMPACT_ATOMS: atom_id res chain seq x y z
N MET A 1 4.16 13.15 -1.91
CA MET A 1 3.46 11.99 -1.34
C MET A 1 3.80 10.83 -2.24
N HIS A 2 4.34 9.73 -1.71
CA HIS A 2 4.70 8.56 -2.50
C HIS A 2 3.43 7.91 -3.06
N ARG A 3 3.56 7.24 -4.21
CA ARG A 3 2.49 6.47 -4.83
C ARG A 3 2.80 4.99 -4.65
N LEU A 4 1.87 4.24 -4.07
CA LEU A 4 2.02 2.80 -3.98
C LEU A 4 2.06 2.18 -5.38
N GLU A 5 3.05 1.32 -5.59
CA GLU A 5 3.22 0.56 -6.84
C GLU A 5 2.97 -0.94 -6.64
N SER A 6 3.11 -1.42 -5.40
CA SER A 6 2.90 -2.82 -5.02
C SER A 6 1.44 -3.24 -5.26
N PRO A 7 1.18 -4.31 -6.05
CA PRO A 7 -0.19 -4.75 -6.38
C PRO A 7 -1.03 -5.18 -5.17
N SER A 8 -0.38 -5.55 -4.07
CA SER A 8 -1.04 -5.94 -2.81
C SER A 8 -0.10 -5.74 -1.61
N PRO A 9 -0.63 -5.71 -0.38
CA PRO A 9 0.19 -5.62 0.83
C PRO A 9 1.13 -6.80 1.05
N SER A 10 0.90 -7.95 0.40
CA SER A 10 1.59 -9.21 0.70
C SER A 10 3.09 -9.13 0.54
N LYS A 11 3.59 -8.48 -0.52
CA LYS A 11 5.04 -8.32 -0.73
C LYS A 11 5.69 -7.46 0.37
N ILE A 12 4.99 -6.41 0.81
CA ILE A 12 5.47 -5.54 1.89
C ILE A 12 5.47 -6.29 3.22
N ILE A 13 4.43 -7.08 3.49
CA ILE A 13 4.40 -7.93 4.69
C ILE A 13 5.59 -8.89 4.68
N GLY A 14 5.85 -9.56 3.55
CA GLY A 14 7.00 -10.45 3.41
C GLY A 14 8.34 -9.74 3.60
N LEU A 15 8.52 -8.55 3.00
CA LEU A 15 9.73 -7.73 3.22
C LEU A 15 9.93 -7.39 4.70
N VAL A 16 8.88 -6.93 5.38
CA VAL A 16 8.95 -6.54 6.79
C VAL A 16 9.27 -7.77 7.65
N GLU A 17 8.70 -8.95 7.33
CA GLU A 17 9.03 -10.23 8.00
C GLU A 17 10.50 -10.62 7.81
N ILE A 18 11.03 -10.51 6.59
CA ILE A 18 12.46 -10.74 6.31
C ILE A 18 13.34 -9.78 7.12
N LEU A 19 12.99 -8.50 7.19
CA LEU A 19 13.75 -7.50 7.96
C LEU A 19 13.68 -7.70 9.48
N GLU A 20 12.65 -8.37 9.99
CA GLU A 20 12.56 -8.72 11.43
C GLU A 20 13.49 -9.90 11.77
N ASP A 21 13.65 -10.84 10.84
CA ASP A 21 14.54 -11.99 11.00
C ASP A 21 16.03 -11.62 10.83
N LEU A 22 16.30 -10.50 10.15
CA LEU A 22 17.65 -9.99 9.91
C LEU A 22 18.12 -9.07 11.05
N ASP A 23 19.43 -8.78 11.06
CA ASP A 23 20.02 -7.79 11.97
C ASP A 23 19.23 -6.47 11.98
N LYS A 24 19.38 -5.67 13.04
CA LYS A 24 18.63 -4.40 13.24
C LYS A 24 18.65 -3.44 12.03
N SER A 25 19.65 -3.57 11.15
CA SER A 25 19.84 -2.79 9.94
C SER A 25 20.58 -3.65 8.92
N ILE A 26 20.17 -3.62 7.64
CA ILE A 26 20.83 -4.33 6.55
C ILE A 26 21.09 -3.38 5.37
N ASP A 27 22.28 -3.49 4.77
CA ASP A 27 22.64 -2.78 3.54
C ASP A 27 21.75 -3.25 2.37
N ILE A 28 21.25 -2.31 1.57
CA ILE A 28 20.31 -2.61 0.47
C ILE A 28 20.94 -3.53 -0.58
N ALA A 29 22.23 -3.42 -0.89
CA ALA A 29 22.87 -4.32 -1.86
C ALA A 29 22.94 -5.76 -1.32
N ARG A 30 23.17 -5.93 -0.02
CA ARG A 30 23.08 -7.25 0.63
C ARG A 30 21.66 -7.80 0.65
N LEU A 31 20.66 -6.94 0.83
CA LEU A 31 19.26 -7.37 0.75
C LEU A 31 18.89 -7.78 -0.68
N ASP A 32 19.35 -7.02 -1.69
CA ASP A 32 19.19 -7.33 -3.13
C ASP A 32 19.80 -8.71 -3.46
N ASP A 33 21.00 -9.01 -2.96
CA ASP A 33 21.65 -10.32 -3.14
C ASP A 33 20.88 -11.50 -2.50
N GLN A 34 20.03 -11.23 -1.51
CA GLN A 34 19.25 -12.25 -0.79
C GLN A 34 17.86 -12.49 -1.39
N LEU A 35 17.34 -11.54 -2.16
CA LEU A 35 16.00 -11.60 -2.74
C LEU A 35 16.09 -11.98 -4.21
N ASP A 36 15.33 -12.98 -4.63
CA ASP A 36 15.19 -13.35 -6.05
C ASP A 36 14.16 -12.43 -6.76
N GLU A 37 14.34 -11.11 -6.60
CA GLU A 37 13.49 -10.07 -7.19
C GLU A 37 14.34 -9.14 -8.05
N GLU A 38 13.76 -8.58 -9.10
CA GLU A 38 14.46 -7.56 -9.88
C GLU A 38 14.76 -6.34 -9.00
N ARG A 39 15.98 -5.79 -9.10
CA ARG A 39 16.40 -4.63 -8.29
C ARG A 39 15.40 -3.47 -8.33
N THR A 40 14.82 -3.16 -9.49
CA THR A 40 13.78 -2.11 -9.60
C THR A 40 12.54 -2.46 -8.80
N THR A 41 12.13 -3.73 -8.79
CA THR A 41 11.02 -4.21 -7.97
C THR A 41 11.33 -4.11 -6.48
N LEU A 42 12.55 -4.46 -6.05
CA LEU A 42 12.98 -4.27 -4.66
C LEU A 42 12.96 -2.79 -4.26
N MET A 43 13.53 -1.90 -5.08
CA MET A 43 13.55 -0.46 -4.79
C MET A 43 12.13 0.10 -4.64
N ASN A 44 11.21 -0.26 -5.55
CA ASN A 44 9.80 0.13 -5.45
C ASN A 44 9.15 -0.41 -4.17
N LEU A 45 9.48 -1.64 -3.77
CA LEU A 45 8.96 -2.25 -2.55
C LEU A 45 9.47 -1.54 -1.28
N LEU A 46 10.74 -1.12 -1.28
CA LEU A 46 11.33 -0.32 -0.21
C LEU A 46 10.65 1.06 -0.13
N ASP A 47 10.49 1.76 -1.25
CA ASP A 47 9.84 3.06 -1.30
C ASP A 47 8.38 2.98 -0.79
N ASP A 48 7.63 1.95 -1.20
CA ASP A 48 6.28 1.70 -0.71
C ASP A 48 6.25 1.45 0.80
N ALA A 49 7.13 0.58 1.31
CA ALA A 49 7.19 0.26 2.74
C ALA A 49 7.63 1.46 3.59
N GLU A 50 8.55 2.29 3.08
CA GLU A 50 8.99 3.52 3.74
C GLU A 50 7.87 4.57 3.75
N SER A 51 7.12 4.72 2.66
CA SER A 51 5.97 5.62 2.60
C SER A 51 4.87 5.27 3.62
N LEU A 52 4.73 3.97 3.91
CA LEU A 52 3.85 3.44 4.95
C LEU A 52 4.49 3.49 6.34
N LYS A 53 5.68 4.08 6.48
CA LYS A 53 6.41 4.22 7.75
C LYS A 53 6.70 2.88 8.43
N LEU A 54 6.72 1.77 7.68
CA LEU A 54 7.02 0.43 8.20
C LEU A 54 8.53 0.22 8.31
N ILE A 55 9.28 0.80 7.37
CA ILE A 55 10.74 0.81 7.35
C ILE A 55 11.27 2.24 7.30
N THR A 56 12.58 2.37 7.50
CA THR A 56 13.33 3.58 7.19
C THR A 56 14.58 3.20 6.41
N VAL A 57 14.91 4.00 5.41
CA VAL A 57 16.14 3.90 4.65
C VAL A 57 17.07 5.05 5.05
N SER A 58 18.30 4.72 5.45
CA SER A 58 19.30 5.72 5.82
C SER A 58 20.69 5.28 5.39
N ASN A 59 21.39 6.12 4.63
CA ASN A 59 22.76 5.87 4.16
C ASN A 59 22.96 4.54 3.42
N GLY A 60 21.93 4.05 2.71
CA GLY A 60 21.98 2.78 1.99
C GLY A 60 21.58 1.55 2.82
N ASP A 61 21.30 1.74 4.12
CA ASP A 61 20.79 0.69 4.98
C ASP A 61 19.28 0.82 5.17
N VAL A 62 18.60 -0.32 5.30
CA VAL A 62 17.18 -0.42 5.65
C VAL A 62 17.01 -1.05 7.03
N SER A 63 16.07 -0.51 7.81
CA SER A 63 15.68 -1.05 9.12
C SER A 63 14.19 -0.90 9.39
N LEU A 64 13.65 -1.75 10.26
CA LEU A 64 12.27 -1.62 10.74
C LEU A 64 12.11 -0.39 11.65
N THR A 65 11.03 0.36 11.43
CA THR A 65 10.57 1.37 12.38
C THR A 65 9.85 0.72 13.57
N GLU A 66 9.54 1.51 14.60
CA GLU A 66 8.66 1.06 15.68
C GLU A 66 7.27 0.66 15.17
N THR A 67 6.76 1.36 14.16
CA THR A 67 5.49 1.02 13.51
C THR A 67 5.59 -0.33 12.78
N GLY A 68 6.69 -0.59 12.07
CA GLY A 68 6.94 -1.87 11.41
C GLY A 68 6.98 -3.05 12.38
N ARG A 69 7.75 -2.92 13.47
CA ARG A 69 7.81 -3.95 14.53
C ARG A 69 6.45 -4.18 15.18
N LYS A 70 5.74 -3.11 15.52
CA LYS A 70 4.39 -3.19 16.08
C LYS A 70 3.42 -3.85 15.10
N PHE A 71 3.52 -3.55 13.81
CA PHE A 71 2.71 -4.17 12.78
C PHE A 71 2.94 -5.68 12.76
N LEU A 72 4.19 -6.15 12.73
CA LEU A 72 4.46 -7.59 12.75
C LEU A 72 4.06 -8.28 14.06
N GLY A 73 4.35 -7.69 15.21
CA GLY A 73 3.98 -8.25 16.51
C GLY A 73 2.47 -8.25 16.80
N SER A 74 1.66 -7.65 15.94
CA SER A 74 0.22 -7.52 16.11
C SER A 74 -0.55 -8.71 15.54
N SER A 75 -1.73 -8.98 16.12
CA SER A 75 -2.71 -9.90 15.54
C SER A 75 -3.15 -9.45 14.15
N ILE A 76 -3.68 -10.38 13.34
CA ILE A 76 -4.14 -10.11 11.96
C ILE A 76 -5.12 -8.92 11.92
N GLU A 77 -6.08 -8.86 12.83
CA GLU A 77 -7.05 -7.76 12.86
C GLU A 77 -6.41 -6.41 13.23
N GLN A 78 -5.40 -6.44 14.10
CA GLN A 78 -4.66 -5.23 14.46
C GLN A 78 -3.71 -4.79 13.34
N ARG A 79 -3.10 -5.72 12.59
CA ARG A 79 -2.35 -5.42 11.35
C ARG A 79 -3.21 -4.67 10.34
N LYS A 80 -4.45 -5.15 10.09
CA LYS A 80 -5.39 -4.47 9.18
C LYS A 80 -5.71 -3.04 9.63
N LYS A 81 -5.92 -2.82 10.94
CA LYS A 81 -6.17 -1.48 11.49
C LYS A 81 -4.97 -0.55 11.34
N ILE A 82 -3.76 -1.05 11.63
CA ILE A 82 -2.52 -0.29 11.44
C ILE A 82 -2.39 0.09 9.96
N LEU A 83 -2.51 -0.89 9.05
CA LEU A 83 -2.37 -0.64 7.62
C LEU A 83 -3.43 0.31 7.09
N LYS A 84 -4.69 0.22 7.57
CA LYS A 84 -5.74 1.21 7.26
C LYS A 84 -5.29 2.61 7.63
N GLY A 85 -4.76 2.81 8.84
CA GLY A 85 -4.29 4.12 9.28
C GLY A 85 -3.07 4.65 8.52
N LEU A 86 -2.25 3.78 7.94
CA LEU A 86 -1.08 4.18 7.14
C LEU A 86 -1.46 4.49 5.70
N VAL A 87 -2.30 3.66 5.09
CA VAL A 87 -2.62 3.76 3.66
C VAL A 87 -3.41 5.02 3.31
N VAL A 88 -4.21 5.56 4.25
CA VAL A 88 -5.01 6.79 4.01
C VAL A 88 -4.15 8.01 3.71
N ASP A 89 -2.87 8.01 4.11
CA ASP A 89 -1.92 9.12 3.92
C ASP A 89 -1.04 8.95 2.66
N VAL A 90 -1.30 7.93 1.83
CA VAL A 90 -0.47 7.59 0.65
C VAL A 90 -1.33 7.59 -0.62
N GLU A 91 -0.74 7.97 -1.76
CA GLU A 91 -1.45 7.87 -3.04
C GLU A 91 -1.51 6.42 -3.51
N PRO A 92 -2.61 5.98 -4.15
CA PRO A 92 -3.76 6.77 -4.62
C PRO A 92 -4.90 6.97 -3.59
N PHE A 93 -4.76 6.43 -2.37
CA PHE A 93 -5.86 6.37 -1.39
C PHE A 93 -6.22 7.73 -0.83
N HIS A 94 -5.24 8.58 -0.56
CA HIS A 94 -5.47 9.95 -0.08
C HIS A 94 -6.38 10.75 -1.02
N SER A 95 -6.05 10.75 -2.31
CA SER A 95 -6.86 11.42 -3.34
C SER A 95 -8.24 10.77 -3.49
N LEU A 96 -8.30 9.44 -3.47
CA LEU A 96 -9.58 8.73 -3.58
C LEU A 96 -10.52 9.03 -2.40
N ILE A 97 -10.00 9.06 -1.16
CA ILE A 97 -10.79 9.41 0.03
C ILE A 97 -11.31 10.84 -0.08
N LYS A 98 -10.48 11.78 -0.55
CA LYS A 98 -10.91 13.17 -0.81
C LYS A 98 -12.01 13.24 -1.87
N TYR A 99 -11.92 12.42 -2.92
CA TYR A 99 -12.94 12.34 -3.95
C TYR A 99 -14.28 11.83 -3.41
N PHE A 100 -14.30 10.74 -2.65
CA PHE A 100 -15.53 10.25 -1.99
C PHE A 100 -16.12 11.32 -1.06
N ASN A 101 -15.27 11.97 -0.26
CA ASN A 101 -15.70 13.01 0.67
C ASN A 101 -16.24 14.28 -0.04
N SER A 102 -15.69 14.66 -1.19
CA SER A 102 -16.14 15.84 -1.94
C SER A 102 -17.54 15.63 -2.55
N LEU A 103 -17.85 14.39 -2.94
CA LEU A 103 -19.17 13.98 -3.41
C LEU A 103 -20.20 13.83 -2.27
N LYS A 104 -19.75 13.78 -1.00
CA LYS A 104 -20.59 13.47 0.18
C LYS A 104 -21.32 12.12 0.06
N ILE A 105 -20.72 11.17 -0.65
CA ILE A 105 -21.24 9.80 -0.81
C ILE A 105 -20.18 8.78 -0.41
N LYS A 106 -20.63 7.62 0.06
CA LYS A 106 -19.74 6.50 0.42
C LYS A 106 -19.67 5.42 -0.65
N GLN A 107 -20.48 5.53 -1.70
CA GLN A 107 -20.60 4.53 -2.76
C GLN A 107 -20.49 5.24 -4.10
N VAL A 108 -19.57 4.77 -4.95
CA VAL A 108 -19.28 5.37 -6.25
C VAL A 108 -19.21 4.24 -7.29
N PRO A 109 -19.81 4.40 -8.49
CA PRO A 109 -19.65 3.45 -9.58
C PRO A 109 -18.19 3.18 -9.91
N LYS A 110 -17.85 1.92 -10.23
CA LYS A 110 -16.49 1.54 -10.64
C LYS A 110 -15.96 2.44 -11.75
N GLU A 111 -16.77 2.72 -12.75
CA GLU A 111 -16.41 3.51 -13.92
C GLU A 111 -15.99 4.93 -13.54
N ASP A 112 -16.65 5.51 -12.54
CA ASP A 112 -16.35 6.84 -12.03
C ASP A 112 -15.04 6.85 -11.22
N VAL A 113 -14.78 5.80 -10.44
CA VAL A 113 -13.49 5.61 -9.74
C VAL A 113 -12.35 5.41 -10.74
N VAL A 114 -12.52 4.55 -11.75
CA VAL A 114 -11.51 4.31 -12.79
C VAL A 114 -11.23 5.59 -13.58
N ARG A 115 -12.28 6.36 -13.92
CA ARG A 115 -12.13 7.66 -14.58
C ARG A 115 -11.36 8.63 -13.70
N TYR A 116 -11.72 8.76 -12.43
CA TYR A 116 -11.01 9.62 -11.48
C TYR A 116 -9.53 9.25 -11.35
N LEU A 117 -9.22 7.96 -11.20
CA LEU A 117 -7.84 7.47 -11.16
C LEU A 117 -7.06 7.83 -12.45
N GLY A 118 -7.71 7.74 -13.61
CA GLY A 118 -7.12 8.12 -14.89
C GLY A 118 -6.90 9.63 -15.09
N GLU A 119 -7.57 10.48 -14.31
CA GLU A 119 -7.33 11.93 -14.32
C GLU A 119 -6.10 12.32 -13.50
N ILE A 120 -5.76 11.54 -12.48
CA ILE A 120 -4.66 11.82 -11.54
C ILE A 120 -3.39 11.00 -11.82
N PHE A 121 -3.46 9.94 -12.62
CA PHE A 121 -2.33 9.07 -12.95
C PHE A 121 -2.11 8.91 -14.46
N PRO A 122 -0.91 8.49 -14.89
CA PRO A 122 -0.58 8.35 -16.30
C PRO A 122 -1.59 7.47 -17.06
N PRO A 123 -1.96 7.86 -18.29
CA PRO A 123 -2.91 7.10 -19.10
C PRO A 123 -2.39 5.69 -19.40
N GLY A 124 -3.30 4.72 -19.42
CA GLY A 124 -3.02 3.33 -19.79
C GLY A 124 -2.76 2.38 -18.61
N GLN A 125 -2.79 2.86 -17.36
CA GLN A 125 -2.62 2.02 -16.16
C GLN A 125 -3.87 1.97 -15.27
N ASN A 126 -5.00 2.53 -15.70
CA ASN A 126 -6.15 2.78 -14.83
C ASN A 126 -6.72 1.50 -14.20
N ASP A 127 -6.81 0.41 -14.97
CA ASP A 127 -7.31 -0.87 -14.47
C ASP A 127 -6.33 -1.53 -13.49
N ASP A 128 -5.03 -1.43 -13.73
CA ASP A 128 -4.00 -1.96 -12.82
C ASP A 128 -3.99 -1.17 -11.50
N ILE A 129 -4.09 0.15 -11.57
CA ILE A 129 -4.21 1.02 -10.40
C ILE A 129 -5.51 0.70 -9.65
N PHE A 130 -6.63 0.55 -10.37
CA PHE A 130 -7.89 0.17 -9.75
C PHE A 130 -7.78 -1.18 -9.02
N ASN A 131 -7.21 -2.19 -9.66
CA ASN A 131 -7.02 -3.52 -9.06
C ASN A 131 -6.13 -3.46 -7.81
N MET A 132 -5.03 -2.69 -7.88
CA MET A 132 -4.15 -2.43 -6.75
C MET A 132 -4.92 -1.76 -5.60
N VAL A 133 -5.68 -0.70 -5.89
CA VAL A 133 -6.55 -0.02 -4.91
C VAL A 133 -7.56 -0.97 -4.28
N MET A 134 -8.19 -1.84 -5.06
CA MET A 134 -9.15 -2.81 -4.55
C MET A 134 -8.49 -3.89 -3.69
N ASN A 135 -7.29 -4.35 -4.03
CA ASN A 135 -6.57 -5.36 -3.25
C ASN A 135 -6.16 -4.83 -1.88
N TRP A 136 -5.51 -3.67 -1.88
CA TRP A 136 -5.13 -2.95 -0.67
C TRP A 136 -6.33 -2.52 0.17
N GLY A 137 -7.32 -1.90 -0.47
CA GLY A 137 -8.52 -1.40 0.18
C GLY A 137 -9.30 -2.51 0.88
N ARG A 138 -9.44 -3.69 0.25
CA ARG A 138 -10.09 -4.85 0.86
C ARG A 138 -9.27 -5.43 2.01
N TYR A 139 -7.95 -5.57 1.85
CA TYR A 139 -7.08 -6.06 2.92
C TYR A 139 -7.15 -5.16 4.16
N ALA A 140 -7.02 -3.84 3.96
CA ALA A 140 -7.07 -2.85 5.02
C ALA A 140 -8.50 -2.57 5.55
N LYS A 141 -9.53 -3.20 4.98
CA LYS A 141 -10.94 -2.91 5.25
C LYS A 141 -11.30 -1.43 5.03
N LEU A 142 -10.56 -0.72 4.18
CA LEU A 142 -10.80 0.68 3.81
C LEU A 142 -11.85 0.78 2.70
N LEU A 143 -11.77 -0.10 1.71
CA LEU A 143 -12.67 -0.15 0.57
C LEU A 143 -13.28 -1.54 0.44
N SER A 144 -14.50 -1.59 -0.08
CA SER A 144 -15.09 -2.82 -0.61
C SER A 144 -15.61 -2.58 -2.03
N TYR A 145 -15.81 -3.67 -2.77
CA TYR A 145 -16.35 -3.63 -4.12
C TYR A 145 -17.48 -4.65 -4.22
N ASP A 146 -18.66 -4.16 -4.53
CA ASP A 146 -19.82 -4.98 -4.84
C ASP A 146 -19.84 -5.23 -6.35
N SER A 147 -19.54 -6.47 -6.74
CA SER A 147 -19.48 -6.86 -8.15
C SER A 147 -20.86 -7.01 -8.80
N ASP A 148 -21.91 -7.22 -8.00
CA ASP A 148 -23.26 -7.45 -8.53
C ASP A 148 -23.89 -6.15 -9.01
N VAL A 149 -23.57 -5.04 -8.34
CA VAL A 149 -24.06 -3.69 -8.69
C VAL A 149 -22.97 -2.74 -9.19
N GLY A 150 -21.70 -3.15 -9.21
CA GLY A 150 -20.60 -2.35 -9.75
C GLY A 150 -20.21 -1.13 -8.90
N LEU A 151 -20.38 -1.23 -7.58
CA LEU A 151 -20.15 -0.11 -6.65
C LEU A 151 -18.89 -0.31 -5.81
N VAL A 152 -18.04 0.71 -5.77
CA VAL A 152 -16.94 0.83 -4.80
C VAL A 152 -17.46 1.56 -3.57
N VAL A 153 -17.23 0.98 -2.40
CA VAL A 153 -17.70 1.51 -1.12
C VAL A 153 -16.52 1.91 -0.24
N LEU A 154 -16.52 3.15 0.26
CA LEU A 154 -15.60 3.63 1.29
C LEU A 154 -16.15 3.28 2.68
N ASN A 155 -15.42 2.43 3.40
CA ASN A 155 -15.80 1.99 4.73
C ASN A 155 -15.30 2.97 5.80
N ASP A 156 -16.08 3.13 6.87
CA ASP A 156 -15.71 3.91 8.06
C ASP A 156 -14.54 3.29 8.82
#